data_AF-A0A2P8QH35-F1
#
_entry.id   AF-A0A2P8QH35-F1
#
_cell.length_a   1.000
_cell.length_b   1.000
_cell.length_c   1.000
_cell.angle_alpha   90.00
_cell.angle_beta   90.00
_cell.angle_gamma   90.00
#
_symmetry.space_group_name_H-M   'P 1'
#
loop_
_entity.id
_entity.type
_entity.pdbx_description
1 polymer ?
#
loop_
_entity_poly.entity_id
_entity_poly.type
_entity_poly.pdbx_seq_one_letter_code
_entity_poly.pdbx_strand_id
1 'polypeptide(L)'
;MLESDLEDVSAFEIESWLQTLGIQQLIEWDVLVYLYRHQSSLINAEQISHLLNYGSNLIVEALKTLESLGLVERSRASRGARLHRLVPPVEPPCQEAFERLIGLKNAHPVRRLLARRRYRGNVEHE
;
A
#
# COMPACT_ATOMS: atom_id res chain seq x y z
N MET A 1 -1.28 17.63 17.46
CA MET A 1 -0.72 18.74 16.68
C MET A 1 0.07 18.17 15.51
N LEU A 2 -0.60 17.54 14.53
CA LEU A 2 0.01 16.91 13.34
C LEU A 2 -1.03 16.83 12.18
N GLU A 3 -1.94 17.79 12.07
CA GLU A 3 -2.91 17.83 10.95
C GLU A 3 -2.66 19.02 10.01
N SER A 4 -1.81 19.99 10.41
CA SER A 4 -1.65 21.26 9.68
C SER A 4 -0.49 21.27 8.67
N ASP A 5 0.42 20.29 8.71
CA ASP A 5 1.62 20.28 7.84
C ASP A 5 1.43 19.46 6.54
N LEU A 6 0.26 18.84 6.34
CA LEU A 6 0.00 17.94 5.22
C LEU A 6 -0.81 18.59 4.08
N GLU A 7 -1.27 19.83 4.23
CA GLU A 7 -2.11 20.50 3.22
C GLU A 7 -1.33 20.97 1.99
N ASP A 8 0.00 21.08 2.04
CA ASP A 8 0.84 21.57 0.94
C ASP A 8 1.79 20.51 0.34
N VAL A 9 1.53 19.21 0.52
CA VAL A 9 2.35 18.20 -0.16
C VAL A 9 2.00 18.19 -1.65
N SER A 10 3.00 18.48 -2.49
CA SER A 10 2.82 18.50 -3.93
C SER A 10 2.58 17.10 -4.51
N ALA A 11 1.86 17.03 -5.63
CA ALA A 11 1.66 15.75 -6.34
C ALA A 11 3.00 15.10 -6.77
N PHE A 12 4.04 15.91 -6.99
CA PHE A 12 5.38 15.46 -7.35
C PHE A 12 6.07 14.75 -6.18
N GLU A 13 5.97 15.27 -4.96
CA GLU A 13 6.53 14.61 -3.77
C GLU A 13 5.83 13.29 -3.47
N ILE A 14 4.50 13.26 -3.56
CA ILE A 14 3.71 12.02 -3.40
C ILE A 14 4.13 10.98 -4.45
N GLU A 15 4.31 11.40 -5.69
CA GLU A 15 4.78 10.55 -6.77
C GLU A 15 6.19 10.01 -6.50
N SER A 16 7.10 10.85 -6.03
CA SER A 16 8.47 10.46 -5.66
C SER A 16 8.46 9.42 -4.55
N TRP A 17 7.69 9.62 -3.47
CA TRP A 17 7.60 8.63 -2.38
C TRP A 17 6.97 7.31 -2.83
N LEU A 18 5.94 7.35 -3.68
CA LEU A 18 5.35 6.14 -4.25
C LEU A 18 6.36 5.37 -5.11
N GLN A 19 7.20 6.08 -5.87
CA GLN A 19 8.29 5.47 -6.65
C GLN A 19 9.38 4.89 -5.75
N THR A 20 9.78 5.60 -4.70
CA THR A 20 10.77 5.12 -3.72
C THR A 20 10.30 3.82 -3.06
N LEU A 21 9.02 3.70 -2.73
CA LEU A 21 8.44 2.47 -2.18
C LEU A 21 8.08 1.42 -3.23
N GLY A 22 8.18 1.74 -4.53
CA GLY A 22 7.77 0.84 -5.60
C GLY A 22 6.26 0.58 -5.68
N ILE A 23 5.42 1.42 -5.07
CA ILE A 23 3.96 1.29 -5.11
C ILE A 23 3.43 1.90 -6.40
N GLN A 24 2.74 1.09 -7.19
CA GLN A 24 2.28 1.48 -8.52
C GLN A 24 0.75 1.50 -8.63
N GLN A 25 0.06 0.64 -7.87
CA GLN A 25 -1.37 0.43 -7.99
C GLN A 25 -2.14 0.90 -6.77
N LEU A 26 -3.38 1.33 -7.01
CA LEU A 26 -4.30 1.71 -5.92
C LEU A 26 -4.57 0.55 -4.95
N ILE A 27 -4.63 -0.69 -5.45
CA ILE A 27 -4.87 -1.87 -4.61
C ILE A 27 -3.68 -2.16 -3.66
N GLU A 28 -2.44 -1.95 -4.11
CA GLU A 28 -1.25 -2.11 -3.28
C GLU A 28 -1.27 -1.10 -2.13
N TRP A 29 -1.63 0.16 -2.44
CA TRP A 29 -1.82 1.21 -1.45
C TRP A 29 -2.93 0.89 -0.44
N ASP A 30 -4.09 0.44 -0.92
CA ASP A 30 -5.24 0.13 -0.06
C ASP A 30 -4.95 -1.04 0.88
N VAL A 31 -4.25 -2.07 0.39
CA VAL A 31 -3.76 -3.18 1.22
C VAL A 31 -2.74 -2.70 2.26
N LEU A 32 -1.79 -1.85 1.87
CA LEU A 32 -0.79 -1.31 2.78
C LEU A 32 -1.40 -0.48 3.91
N VAL A 33 -2.31 0.45 3.58
CA VAL A 33 -3.02 1.28 4.56
C VAL A 33 -3.86 0.42 5.49
N TYR A 34 -4.50 -0.62 4.95
CA TYR A 34 -5.26 -1.57 5.74
C TYR A 34 -4.37 -2.30 6.75
N LEU A 35 -3.25 -2.90 6.31
CA LEU A 35 -2.30 -3.56 7.21
C LEU A 35 -1.72 -2.60 8.26
N TYR A 36 -1.46 -1.35 7.88
CA TYR A 36 -1.00 -0.31 8.80
C TYR A 36 -2.05 0.08 9.86
N ARG A 37 -3.35 0.05 9.53
CA ARG A 37 -4.42 0.32 10.50
C ARG A 37 -4.70 -0.88 11.42
N HIS A 38 -4.36 -2.08 10.97
CA HIS A 38 -4.69 -3.34 11.64
C HIS A 38 -3.45 -4.15 12.05
N GLN A 39 -2.34 -3.48 12.42
CA GLN A 39 -1.02 -4.08 12.69
C GLN A 39 -1.02 -5.28 13.65
N SER A 40 -2.01 -5.40 14.53
CA SER A 40 -2.17 -6.48 15.50
C SER A 40 -2.93 -7.71 14.99
N SER A 41 -3.52 -7.64 13.80
CA SER A 41 -4.36 -8.72 13.26
C SER A 41 -3.59 -9.51 12.21
N LEU A 42 -3.43 -10.80 12.46
CA LEU A 42 -2.98 -11.76 11.45
C LEU A 42 -4.21 -12.15 10.61
N ILE A 43 -4.24 -11.68 9.36
CA ILE A 43 -5.41 -11.75 8.49
C ILE A 43 -5.00 -12.35 7.15
N ASN A 44 -5.87 -13.19 6.60
CA ASN A 44 -5.63 -13.85 5.32
C ASN A 44 -6.15 -12.98 4.14
N ALA A 45 -5.71 -13.31 2.93
CA ALA A 45 -6.08 -12.57 1.72
C ALA A 45 -7.61 -12.55 1.45
N GLU A 46 -8.33 -13.61 1.82
CA GLU A 46 -9.78 -13.70 1.65
C GLU A 46 -10.52 -12.70 2.55
N GLN A 47 -10.12 -12.60 3.81
CA GLN A 47 -10.66 -11.63 4.77
C GLN A 47 -10.38 -10.19 4.33
N ILE A 48 -9.16 -9.92 3.83
CA ILE A 48 -8.80 -8.61 3.28
C ILE A 48 -9.65 -8.29 2.05
N SER A 49 -9.90 -9.28 1.18
CA SER A 49 -10.69 -9.10 -0.04
C SER A 49 -12.14 -8.66 0.26
N HIS A 50 -12.76 -9.24 1.29
CA HIS A 50 -14.08 -8.83 1.75
C HIS A 50 -14.11 -7.43 2.34
N LEU A 51 -13.05 -7.04 3.07
CA LEU A 51 -13.00 -5.74 3.75
C LEU A 51 -12.67 -4.59 2.80
N LEU A 52 -11.87 -4.84 1.78
CA LEU A 52 -11.50 -3.84 0.77
C LEU A 52 -12.37 -3.92 -0.49
N ASN A 53 -13.30 -4.88 -0.56
CA ASN A 53 -14.16 -5.14 -1.71
C ASN A 53 -13.39 -5.31 -3.03
N TYR A 54 -12.24 -5.98 -2.96
CA TYR A 54 -11.43 -6.36 -4.12
C TYR A 54 -11.55 -7.87 -4.37
N GLY A 55 -11.29 -8.30 -5.60
CA GLY A 55 -11.16 -9.73 -5.90
C GLY A 55 -9.99 -10.35 -5.12
N SER A 56 -10.19 -11.54 -4.55
CA SER A 56 -9.18 -12.26 -3.75
C SER A 56 -7.86 -12.47 -4.51
N ASN A 57 -7.92 -12.76 -5.81
CA ASN A 57 -6.73 -12.88 -6.66
C ASN A 57 -5.92 -11.57 -6.71
N LEU A 58 -6.58 -10.43 -6.83
CA LEU A 58 -5.93 -9.12 -6.87
C LEU A 58 -5.27 -8.78 -5.53
N ILE A 59 -5.91 -9.16 -4.41
CA ILE A 59 -5.33 -9.02 -3.07
C ILE A 59 -4.10 -9.90 -2.92
N VAL A 60 -4.13 -11.15 -3.40
CA VAL A 60 -2.97 -12.04 -3.37
C VAL A 60 -1.82 -11.48 -4.18
N GLU A 61 -2.08 -10.90 -5.36
CA GLU A 61 -1.07 -10.23 -6.18
C GLU A 61 -0.50 -9.00 -5.48
N ALA A 62 -1.34 -8.12 -4.94
CA ALA A 62 -0.91 -6.95 -4.18
C ALA A 62 -0.04 -7.33 -2.97
N LEU A 63 -0.42 -8.37 -2.22
CA LEU A 63 0.36 -8.87 -1.09
C LEU A 63 1.71 -9.45 -1.52
N LYS A 64 1.79 -10.14 -2.68
CA LYS A 64 3.06 -10.60 -3.24
C LYS A 64 3.96 -9.43 -3.64
N THR A 65 3.40 -8.40 -4.28
CA THR A 65 4.15 -7.19 -4.62
C THR A 65 4.69 -6.53 -3.35
N LEU A 66 3.85 -6.29 -2.34
CA LEU A 66 4.27 -5.70 -1.08
C LEU A 66 5.30 -6.56 -0.32
N GLU A 67 5.21 -7.89 -0.42
CA GLU A 67 6.23 -8.83 0.12
C GLU A 67 7.57 -8.68 -0.63
N SER A 68 7.55 -8.57 -1.96
CA SER A 68 8.76 -8.35 -2.76
C SER A 68 9.42 -6.99 -2.50
N LEU A 69 8.62 -5.99 -2.08
CA LEU A 69 9.08 -4.66 -1.69
C LEU A 69 9.58 -4.61 -0.24
N GLY A 70 9.53 -5.71 0.51
CA GLY A 70 9.93 -5.75 1.92
C GLY A 70 8.98 -5.01 2.88
N LEU A 71 7.79 -4.60 2.40
CA LEU A 71 6.79 -3.87 3.19
C LEU A 71 5.88 -4.79 4.01
N VAL A 72 5.83 -6.06 3.62
CA VAL A 72 4.98 -7.08 4.25
C VAL A 72 5.77 -8.37 4.40
N GLU A 73 5.74 -8.96 5.59
CA GLU A 73 6.23 -10.31 5.82
C GLU A 73 5.07 -11.30 5.86
N ARG A 74 5.35 -12.48 5.31
CA ARG A 74 4.46 -13.62 5.38
C ARG A 74 4.84 -14.52 6.55
N SER A 75 3.92 -14.64 7.50
CA SER A 75 4.09 -15.60 8.59
C SER A 75 3.97 -17.04 8.08
N ARG A 76 4.81 -17.94 8.62
CA ARG A 76 4.67 -19.38 8.38
C ARG A 76 3.36 -19.85 9.00
N ALA A 77 2.47 -20.33 8.14
CA ALA A 77 1.12 -20.75 8.50
C ALA A 77 1.14 -21.75 9.67
N SER A 78 0.51 -21.41 10.79
CA SER A 78 -0.08 -22.45 11.62
C SER A 78 -1.43 -22.79 10.97
N ARG A 79 -1.61 -24.05 10.55
CA ARG A 79 -2.88 -24.58 9.99
C ARG A 79 -3.28 -24.09 8.57
N GLY A 80 -2.32 -23.79 7.70
CA GLY A 80 -2.58 -23.59 6.26
C GLY A 80 -3.07 -22.19 5.85
N ALA A 81 -3.43 -21.32 6.80
CA ALA A 81 -3.73 -19.91 6.51
C ALA A 81 -2.44 -19.08 6.37
N ARG A 82 -2.29 -18.38 5.25
CA ARG A 82 -1.19 -17.43 5.02
C ARG A 82 -1.54 -16.12 5.72
N LEU A 83 -0.76 -15.75 6.71
CA LEU A 83 -0.98 -14.54 7.49
C LEU A 83 0.08 -13.51 7.09
N HIS A 84 -0.34 -12.26 6.94
CA HIS A 84 0.50 -11.15 6.51
C HIS A 84 0.68 -10.14 7.63
N ARG A 85 1.90 -9.62 7.79
CA ARG A 85 2.24 -8.59 8.78
C ARG A 85 3.01 -7.48 8.08
N LEU A 86 2.72 -6.23 8.44
CA LEU A 86 3.48 -5.07 7.99
C LEU A 86 4.90 -5.08 8.56
N VAL A 87 5.89 -4.78 7.73
CA VAL A 87 7.27 -4.57 8.14
C VAL A 87 7.69 -3.16 7.70
N PRO A 88 8.12 -2.29 8.63
CA PRO A 88 8.67 -1.00 8.26
C PRO A 88 9.94 -1.18 7.41
N PRO A 89 10.13 -0.39 6.34
CA PRO A 89 11.38 -0.40 5.59
C PRO A 89 12.57 -0.06 6.48
N VAL A 90 13.73 -0.67 6.19
CA VAL A 90 14.97 -0.44 6.95
C VAL A 90 15.87 0.58 6.27
N GLU A 91 15.81 0.67 4.93
CA GLU A 91 16.58 1.64 4.16
C GLU A 91 16.07 3.06 4.44
N PRO A 92 16.94 4.03 4.80
CA PRO A 92 16.52 5.37 5.20
C PRO A 92 15.60 6.09 4.19
N PRO A 93 15.86 6.05 2.86
CA PRO A 93 14.97 6.68 1.89
C PRO A 93 13.58 6.02 1.84
N CYS A 94 13.52 4.69 1.98
CA CYS A 94 12.27 3.95 2.01
C CYS A 94 11.51 4.20 3.31
N GLN A 95 12.21 4.27 4.44
CA GLN A 95 11.61 4.56 5.73
C GLN A 95 10.97 5.96 5.73
N GLU A 96 11.69 6.98 5.25
CA GLU A 96 11.14 8.34 5.15
C GLU A 96 9.92 8.37 4.22
N ALA A 97 10.03 7.81 3.02
CA ALA A 97 8.92 7.76 2.06
C ALA A 97 7.70 7.04 2.65
N PHE A 98 7.92 5.96 3.39
CA PHE A 98 6.87 5.23 4.10
C PHE A 98 6.19 6.07 5.16
N GLU A 99 6.94 6.71 6.05
CA GLU A 99 6.39 7.57 7.11
C GLU A 99 5.58 8.73 6.52
N ARG A 100 6.11 9.38 5.47
CA ARG A 100 5.44 10.48 4.77
C ARG A 100 4.14 10.04 4.11
N LEU A 101 4.15 8.93 3.37
CA LEU A 101 2.96 8.41 2.73
C LEU A 101 1.92 7.93 3.75
N ILE A 102 2.33 7.23 4.80
CA ILE A 102 1.43 6.78 5.86
C ILE A 102 0.82 7.97 6.62
N GLY A 103 1.53 9.08 6.78
CA GLY A 103 0.96 10.35 7.24
C GLY A 103 -0.23 10.81 6.38
N LEU A 104 -0.18 10.52 5.08
CA LEU A 104 -1.23 10.79 4.08
C LEU A 104 -2.26 9.65 3.92
N LYS A 105 -2.33 8.65 4.82
CA LYS A 105 -3.24 7.48 4.71
C LYS A 105 -4.72 7.83 4.50
N ASN A 106 -5.17 8.99 4.98
CA ASN A 106 -6.54 9.48 4.83
C ASN A 106 -6.70 10.47 3.66
N ALA A 107 -5.59 10.89 3.05
CA ALA A 107 -5.56 11.96 2.08
C ALA A 107 -6.00 11.45 0.70
N HIS A 108 -6.97 12.14 0.08
CA HIS A 108 -7.40 11.87 -1.29
C HIS A 108 -6.30 11.99 -2.37
N PRO A 109 -5.27 12.86 -2.26
CA PRO A 109 -4.23 12.99 -3.29
C PRO A 109 -3.55 11.68 -3.68
N VAL A 110 -3.15 10.83 -2.72
CA VAL A 110 -2.47 9.55 -3.00
C VAL A 110 -3.38 8.62 -3.81
N ARG A 111 -4.62 8.44 -3.35
CA ARG A 111 -5.63 7.60 -4.05
C ARG A 111 -5.93 8.14 -5.45
N ARG A 112 -6.07 9.46 -5.60
CA ARG A 112 -6.33 10.10 -6.91
C ARG A 112 -5.18 9.90 -7.88
N LEU A 113 -3.94 10.03 -7.41
CA LEU A 113 -2.75 9.86 -8.24
C LEU A 113 -2.63 8.41 -8.73
N LEU A 114 -2.80 7.44 -7.84
CA LEU A 114 -2.79 6.01 -8.19
C LEU A 114 -3.96 5.60 -9.10
N ALA A 115 -5.15 6.16 -8.87
CA ALA A 115 -6.29 5.93 -9.76
C ALA A 115 -6.01 6.47 -11.18
N ARG A 116 -5.40 7.65 -11.31
CA ARG A 116 -5.04 8.24 -12.62
C ARG A 116 -4.00 7.43 -13.37
N ARG A 117 -3.01 6.82 -12.69
CA ARG A 117 -2.01 5.95 -13.33
C ARG A 117 -2.66 4.78 -14.07
N ARG A 118 -3.69 4.17 -13.48
CA ARG A 118 -4.47 3.09 -14.13
C ARG A 118 -5.11 3.54 -15.43
N TYR A 119 -5.63 4.77 -15.49
CA TYR A 119 -6.22 5.30 -16.72
C TYR A 119 -5.18 5.65 -17.80
N ARG A 120 -3.96 6.03 -17.41
CA ARG A 120 -2.89 6.38 -18.37
C ARG A 120 -2.24 5.15 -19.03
N GLY A 121 -2.14 4.03 -18.31
CA GLY A 121 -1.63 2.77 -18.88
C GLY A 121 -2.61 2.03 -19.79
N ASN A 122 -3.87 2.46 -19.85
CA ASN A 122 -4.92 1.81 -20.64
C ASN A 122 -5.10 2.42 -22.05
N VAL A 123 -4.25 3.38 -22.45
CA VAL A 123 -4.36 4.10 -23.73
C VAL A 123 -3.36 3.59 -24.79
N GLU A 124 -2.58 2.54 -24.50
CA GLU A 124 -1.59 1.97 -25.43
C GLU A 124 -1.97 0.57 -25.98
N HIS A 125 -3.22 0.14 -25.81
CA HIS A 125 -3.73 -1.09 -26.41
C HIS A 125 -5.09 -0.88 -27.06
N GLU A 126 -5.07 -0.25 -28.25
CA GLU A 126 -6.09 -0.46 -29.28
C GLU A 126 -5.42 -0.52 -30.65
#